data_AF-A0A2I2LDU4-F1
#
_entry.id   AF-A0A2I2LDU4-F1
#
_cell.length_a   1.000
_cell.length_b   1.000
_cell.length_c   1.000
_cell.angle_alpha   90.00
_cell.angle_beta   90.00
_cell.angle_gamma   90.00
#
_symmetry.space_group_name_H-M   'P 1'
#
loop_
_entity.id
_entity.type
_entity.pdbx_description
1 polymer ?
#
loop_
_entity_poly.entity_id
_entity_poly.type
_entity_poly.pdbx_seq_one_letter_code
_entity_poly.pdbx_strand_id
1 'polypeptide(L)'
;MGTVPNNYVFKALDSFNYDTEETMEALNYALSYDAENTMALTLMGRIYSEKLYDYQEGINYFKQVLAIKINAFEVYEPFINALLWNEDVKEAADFIDFALTIKGADKAVLYTKKSVLYEKLKKYKKALCFIKKAKTYTFNTPFMEIITEQKKRIKDKMPKKKVKKKKASEAKKTTDKVVEAKNEAQLD
;
A
#
# COMPACT_ATOMS: atom_id res chain seq x y z
N MET A 1 12.92 -3.80 -44.13
CA MET A 1 13.75 -4.47 -43.10
C MET A 1 13.00 -4.35 -41.78
N GLY A 2 12.56 -5.49 -41.23
CA GLY A 2 11.60 -5.54 -40.13
C GLY A 2 12.18 -5.05 -38.81
N THR A 3 11.40 -4.18 -38.16
CA THR A 3 11.52 -3.62 -36.82
C THR A 3 12.20 -4.53 -35.79
N VAL A 4 13.35 -4.09 -35.26
CA VAL A 4 14.08 -4.67 -34.10
C VAL A 4 13.96 -3.82 -32.81
N PRO A 5 12.91 -3.00 -32.53
CA PRO A 5 13.04 -1.95 -31.51
C PRO A 5 12.84 -2.47 -30.08
N ASN A 6 12.59 -3.77 -29.88
CA ASN A 6 12.03 -4.28 -28.61
C ASN A 6 12.89 -5.33 -27.88
N ASN A 7 14.00 -5.81 -28.48
CA ASN A 7 14.81 -6.85 -27.81
C ASN A 7 15.49 -6.33 -26.54
N TYR A 8 15.94 -5.07 -26.55
CA TYR A 8 16.63 -4.48 -25.39
C TYR A 8 15.69 -4.20 -24.21
N VAL A 9 14.43 -3.85 -24.47
CA VAL A 9 13.43 -3.70 -23.40
C VAL A 9 13.15 -5.06 -22.74
N PHE A 10 13.00 -6.13 -23.51
CA PHE A 10 12.86 -7.48 -22.96
C PHE A 10 14.10 -7.91 -22.18
N LYS A 11 15.29 -7.65 -22.72
CA LYS A 11 16.55 -7.91 -22.02
C LYS A 11 16.60 -7.20 -20.66
N ALA A 12 16.25 -5.92 -20.63
CA ALA A 12 16.18 -5.15 -19.39
C ALA A 12 15.12 -5.70 -18.41
N LEU A 13 13.96 -6.15 -18.89
CA LEU A 13 12.93 -6.77 -18.05
C LEU A 13 13.42 -8.07 -17.41
N ASP A 14 14.10 -8.91 -18.18
CA ASP A 14 14.59 -10.22 -17.73
C ASP A 14 15.72 -10.07 -16.70
N SER A 15 16.63 -9.10 -16.90
CA SER A 15 17.75 -8.84 -15.99
C SER A 15 17.40 -7.95 -14.78
N PHE A 16 16.27 -7.23 -14.80
CA PHE A 16 15.91 -6.19 -13.81
C PHE A 16 16.11 -6.58 -12.34
N ASN A 17 15.76 -7.82 -11.98
CA ASN A 17 15.82 -8.28 -10.59
C ASN A 17 17.16 -8.88 -10.18
N TYR A 18 18.04 -9.20 -11.15
CA TYR A 18 19.22 -10.02 -10.94
C TYR A 18 20.52 -9.29 -11.27
N ASP A 19 20.53 -8.44 -12.29
CA ASP A 19 21.71 -7.74 -12.78
C ASP A 19 21.37 -6.29 -13.15
N THR A 20 21.74 -5.37 -12.25
CA THR A 20 21.46 -3.93 -12.45
C THR A 20 22.33 -3.32 -13.55
N GLU A 21 23.56 -3.81 -13.74
CA GLU A 21 24.47 -3.28 -14.76
C GLU A 21 23.98 -3.66 -16.15
N GLU A 22 23.67 -4.94 -16.37
CA GLU A 22 23.10 -5.42 -17.62
C GLU A 22 21.74 -4.76 -17.91
N THR A 23 20.92 -4.53 -16.88
CA THR A 23 19.66 -3.79 -17.03
C THR A 23 19.92 -2.37 -17.54
N MET A 24 20.84 -1.63 -16.90
CA MET A 24 21.17 -0.25 -17.27
C MET A 24 21.72 -0.16 -18.70
N GLU A 25 22.62 -1.07 -19.09
CA GLU A 25 23.13 -1.13 -20.46
C GLU A 25 21.99 -1.35 -21.47
N ALA A 26 21.14 -2.36 -21.22
CA ALA A 26 20.01 -2.66 -22.10
C ALA A 26 19.03 -1.48 -22.21
N LEU A 27 18.75 -0.78 -21.10
CA LEU A 27 17.91 0.42 -21.10
C LEU A 27 18.53 1.57 -21.88
N ASN A 28 19.84 1.82 -21.73
CA ASN A 28 20.53 2.84 -22.51
C ASN A 28 20.47 2.55 -24.01
N TYR A 29 20.69 1.29 -24.41
CA TYR A 29 20.49 0.87 -25.80
C TYR A 29 19.05 1.10 -26.24
N ALA A 30 18.05 0.63 -25.50
CA ALA A 30 16.64 0.82 -25.83
C ALA A 30 16.27 2.30 -26.05
N LEU A 31 16.68 3.17 -25.12
CA LEU A 31 16.40 4.61 -25.17
C LEU A 31 17.17 5.34 -26.27
N SER A 32 18.34 4.84 -26.69
CA SER A 32 19.05 5.39 -27.84
C SER A 32 18.31 5.14 -29.17
N TYR A 33 17.52 4.07 -29.26
CA TYR A 33 16.69 3.78 -30.44
C TYR A 33 15.33 4.48 -30.35
N ASP A 34 14.75 4.55 -29.15
CA ASP A 34 13.47 5.18 -28.88
C ASP A 34 13.49 5.85 -27.50
N ALA A 35 13.78 7.15 -27.49
CA ALA A 35 13.88 7.95 -26.27
C ALA A 35 12.54 8.12 -25.54
N GLU A 36 11.41 7.87 -26.22
CA GLU A 36 10.06 7.99 -25.66
C GLU A 36 9.46 6.63 -25.26
N ASN A 37 10.26 5.56 -25.27
CA ASN A 37 9.80 4.23 -24.90
C ASN A 37 9.35 4.20 -23.43
N THR A 38 8.03 4.17 -23.22
CA THR A 38 7.44 4.27 -21.87
C THR A 38 7.85 3.13 -20.94
N MET A 39 8.09 1.93 -21.48
CA MET A 39 8.53 0.78 -20.70
C MET A 39 9.98 0.96 -20.23
N ALA A 40 10.87 1.36 -21.12
CA ALA A 40 12.28 1.60 -20.79
C ALA A 40 12.43 2.75 -19.79
N LEU A 41 11.73 3.87 -20.01
CA LEU A 41 11.71 5.00 -19.06
C LEU A 41 11.12 4.60 -17.70
N THR A 42 10.07 3.77 -17.68
CA THR A 42 9.51 3.24 -16.42
C THR A 42 10.55 2.38 -15.69
N LEU A 43 11.28 1.52 -16.39
CA LEU A 43 12.33 0.70 -15.77
C LEU A 43 13.51 1.55 -15.27
N MET A 44 13.91 2.60 -16.00
CA MET A 44 14.87 3.59 -15.51
C MET A 44 14.39 4.20 -14.19
N GLY A 45 13.16 4.73 -14.15
CA GLY A 45 12.61 5.31 -12.93
C GLY A 45 12.56 4.33 -11.77
N ARG A 46 12.31 3.04 -12.04
CA ARG A 46 12.36 1.96 -11.04
C ARG A 46 13.78 1.67 -10.57
N ILE A 47 14.81 1.68 -11.40
CA ILE A 47 16.19 1.51 -10.95
C ILE A 47 16.58 2.64 -10.00
N TYR A 48 16.35 3.90 -10.41
CA TYR A 48 16.67 5.06 -9.57
C TYR A 48 15.94 4.99 -8.23
N SER A 49 14.63 4.71 -8.23
CA SER A 49 13.82 4.70 -7.01
C SER A 49 13.98 3.44 -6.15
N GLU A 50 14.10 2.24 -6.73
CA GLU A 50 14.09 0.95 -6.01
C GLU A 50 15.50 0.44 -5.68
N LYS A 51 16.51 0.73 -6.51
CA LYS A 51 17.87 0.18 -6.37
C LYS A 51 18.86 1.23 -5.88
N LEU A 52 18.76 2.45 -6.40
CA LEU A 52 19.68 3.55 -6.08
C LEU A 52 19.15 4.46 -4.96
N TYR A 53 17.86 4.33 -4.61
CA TYR A 53 17.16 5.17 -3.63
C TYR A 53 17.17 6.67 -3.97
N ASP A 54 17.40 7.02 -5.24
CA ASP A 54 17.23 8.35 -5.78
C ASP A 54 15.78 8.51 -6.24
N TYR A 55 14.91 8.82 -5.27
CA TYR A 55 13.49 8.93 -5.52
C TYR A 55 13.15 10.12 -6.42
N GLN A 56 13.89 11.23 -6.32
CA GLN A 56 13.63 12.43 -7.11
C GLN A 56 13.86 12.15 -8.59
N GLU A 57 14.98 11.52 -8.92
CA GLU A 57 15.28 11.17 -10.30
C GLU A 57 14.34 10.08 -10.82
N GLY A 58 14.01 9.08 -9.99
CA GLY A 58 12.98 8.09 -10.33
C GLY A 58 11.62 8.72 -10.65
N ILE A 59 11.19 9.69 -9.83
CA ILE A 59 9.97 10.48 -10.02
C ILE A 59 10.02 11.28 -11.33
N ASN A 60 11.17 11.86 -11.69
CA ASN A 60 11.33 12.59 -12.94
C ASN A 60 11.11 11.68 -14.16
N TYR A 61 11.69 10.47 -14.17
CA TYR A 61 11.43 9.49 -15.23
C TYR A 61 9.95 9.11 -15.31
N PHE A 62 9.30 8.88 -14.17
CA PHE A 62 7.87 8.55 -14.16
C PHE A 62 6.98 9.68 -14.67
N LYS A 63 7.33 10.94 -14.37
CA LYS A 63 6.64 12.13 -14.92
C LYS A 63 6.82 12.25 -16.43
N GLN A 64 8.01 11.93 -16.95
CA GLN A 64 8.26 11.89 -18.40
C GLN A 64 7.35 10.85 -19.09
N VAL A 65 7.24 9.65 -18.52
CA VAL A 65 6.33 8.61 -19.04
C VAL A 65 4.89 9.09 -19.09
N LEU A 66 4.40 9.72 -18.02
CA LEU A 66 3.03 10.23 -17.96
C LEU A 66 2.79 11.40 -18.93
N ALA A 67 3.82 12.20 -19.22
CA ALA A 67 3.75 13.26 -20.23
C ALA A 67 3.66 12.71 -21.66
N ILE A 68 4.39 11.62 -21.95
CA ILE A 68 4.33 10.91 -23.25
C ILE A 68 2.98 10.20 -23.40
N LYS A 69 2.57 9.46 -22.37
CA LYS A 69 1.35 8.65 -22.39
C LYS A 69 0.71 8.58 -21.00
N ILE A 70 -0.33 9.38 -20.82
CA ILE A 70 -1.05 9.44 -19.54
C ILE A 70 -1.66 8.09 -19.11
N ASN A 71 -1.99 7.21 -20.07
CA ASN A 71 -2.54 5.88 -19.84
C ASN A 71 -1.46 4.76 -19.88
N ALA A 72 -0.20 5.09 -19.57
CA ALA A 72 0.86 4.10 -19.37
C ALA A 72 0.69 3.40 -18.01
N PHE A 73 -0.16 2.37 -17.94
CA PHE A 73 -0.49 1.72 -16.66
C PHE A 73 0.72 1.07 -15.97
N GLU A 74 1.76 0.71 -16.72
CA GLU A 74 3.02 0.19 -16.21
C GLU A 74 3.70 1.13 -15.20
N VAL A 75 3.49 2.45 -15.31
CA VAL A 75 4.14 3.45 -14.45
C VAL A 75 3.34 3.78 -13.20
N TYR A 76 2.05 3.46 -13.15
CA TYR A 76 1.15 3.96 -12.11
C TYR A 76 1.58 3.48 -10.72
N GLU A 77 1.79 2.18 -10.56
CA GLU A 77 2.19 1.62 -9.28
C GLU A 77 3.60 2.06 -8.84
N PRO A 78 4.64 1.95 -9.69
CA PRO A 78 5.97 2.46 -9.37
C PRO A 78 6.00 3.95 -8.99
N PHE A 79 5.29 4.79 -9.74
CA PHE A 79 5.22 6.22 -9.49
C PHE A 79 4.62 6.52 -8.10
N ILE A 80 3.50 5.89 -7.76
CA ILE A 80 2.88 6.04 -6.45
C ILE A 80 3.83 5.56 -5.34
N ASN A 81 4.54 4.45 -5.55
CA ASN A 81 5.50 3.95 -4.56
C ASN A 81 6.64 4.96 -4.33
N ALA A 82 7.22 5.50 -5.40
CA ALA A 82 8.30 6.47 -5.31
C ALA A 82 7.86 7.76 -4.61
N LEU A 83 6.69 8.32 -4.96
CA LEU A 83 6.12 9.46 -4.24
C LEU A 83 5.93 9.16 -2.75
N LEU A 84 5.43 7.97 -2.41
CA LEU A 84 5.26 7.58 -1.02
C LEU A 84 6.62 7.42 -0.31
N TRP A 85 7.63 6.85 -0.94
CA TRP A 85 8.99 6.70 -0.38
C TRP A 85 9.67 8.05 -0.17
N ASN A 86 9.48 8.99 -1.10
CA ASN A 86 9.97 10.37 -1.00
C ASN A 86 9.13 11.25 -0.04
N GLU A 87 8.09 10.69 0.58
CA GLU A 87 7.16 11.39 1.48
C GLU A 87 6.32 12.51 0.82
N ASP A 88 6.18 12.49 -0.51
CA ASP A 88 5.32 13.39 -1.29
C ASP A 88 3.83 12.99 -1.21
N VAL A 89 3.30 12.99 0.02
CA VAL A 89 1.98 12.41 0.33
C VAL A 89 0.84 13.09 -0.41
N LYS A 90 0.93 14.42 -0.64
CA LYS A 90 -0.12 15.16 -1.35
C LYS A 90 -0.19 14.74 -2.82
N GLU A 91 0.95 14.77 -3.51
CA GLU A 91 1.04 14.38 -4.92
C GLU A 91 0.62 12.91 -5.12
N ALA A 92 1.03 12.01 -4.21
CA ALA A 92 0.57 10.63 -4.24
C ALA A 92 -0.96 10.52 -4.10
N ALA A 93 -1.58 11.29 -3.21
CA ALA A 93 -3.03 11.28 -3.03
C ALA A 93 -3.76 11.77 -4.28
N ASP A 94 -3.31 12.91 -4.82
CA ASP A 94 -3.91 13.56 -5.99
C ASP A 94 -3.80 12.65 -7.22
N PHE A 95 -2.63 12.03 -7.45
CA PHE A 95 -2.43 11.09 -8.55
C PHE A 95 -3.27 9.82 -8.39
N ILE A 96 -3.37 9.22 -7.19
CA ILE A 96 -4.23 8.05 -6.97
C ILE A 96 -5.69 8.39 -7.27
N ASP A 97 -6.16 9.57 -6.85
CA ASP A 97 -7.53 10.00 -7.11
C ASP A 97 -7.81 10.21 -8.59
N PHE A 98 -6.86 10.80 -9.32
CA PHE A 98 -6.89 10.86 -10.77
C PHE A 98 -6.94 9.46 -11.40
N ALA A 99 -5.99 8.59 -11.06
CA ALA A 99 -5.84 7.25 -11.65
C ALA A 99 -7.09 6.38 -11.43
N LEU A 100 -7.79 6.54 -10.32
CA LEU A 100 -9.06 5.84 -10.04
C LEU A 100 -10.20 6.22 -11.01
N THR A 101 -10.11 7.37 -11.68
CA THR A 101 -11.08 7.80 -12.70
C THR A 101 -10.80 7.21 -14.08
N ILE A 102 -9.58 6.71 -14.32
CA ILE A 102 -9.16 6.21 -15.62
C ILE A 102 -9.72 4.80 -15.89
N LYS A 103 -10.34 4.62 -17.06
CA LYS A 103 -10.81 3.31 -17.52
C LYS A 103 -9.61 2.42 -17.85
N GLY A 104 -9.59 1.22 -17.29
CA GLY A 104 -8.51 0.24 -17.52
C GLY A 104 -7.44 0.22 -16.42
N ALA A 105 -7.40 1.23 -15.56
CA ALA A 105 -6.50 1.23 -14.41
C ALA A 105 -6.90 0.14 -13.38
N ASP A 106 -5.91 -0.51 -12.78
CA ASP A 106 -6.14 -1.51 -11.74
C ASP A 106 -6.62 -0.86 -10.44
N LYS A 107 -7.94 -0.84 -10.26
CA LYS A 107 -8.59 -0.25 -9.08
C LYS A 107 -8.20 -0.95 -7.78
N ALA A 108 -7.92 -2.25 -7.81
CA ALA A 108 -7.56 -3.00 -6.61
C ALA A 108 -6.18 -2.55 -6.11
N VAL A 109 -5.22 -2.42 -7.03
CA VAL A 109 -3.87 -1.88 -6.74
C VAL A 109 -3.97 -0.43 -6.25
N LEU A 110 -4.70 0.44 -6.96
CA LEU A 110 -4.83 1.85 -6.59
C LEU A 110 -5.46 2.06 -5.20
N TYR A 111 -6.53 1.34 -4.87
CA TYR A 111 -7.11 1.40 -3.52
C TYR A 111 -6.16 0.84 -2.46
N THR A 112 -5.37 -0.17 -2.79
CA THR A 112 -4.34 -0.71 -1.89
C THR A 112 -3.27 0.34 -1.62
N LYS A 113 -2.77 1.05 -2.64
CA LYS A 113 -1.82 2.16 -2.45
C LYS A 113 -2.44 3.31 -1.66
N LYS A 114 -3.71 3.64 -1.90
CA LYS A 114 -4.42 4.63 -1.09
C LYS A 114 -4.50 4.22 0.38
N SER A 115 -4.69 2.94 0.66
CA SER A 115 -4.60 2.41 2.03
C SER A 115 -3.21 2.63 2.62
N VAL A 116 -2.14 2.29 1.90
CA VAL A 116 -0.75 2.50 2.34
C VAL A 116 -0.47 3.97 2.65
N LEU A 117 -0.96 4.90 1.83
CA LEU A 117 -0.86 6.34 2.07
C LEU A 117 -1.48 6.73 3.42
N TYR A 118 -2.71 6.29 3.70
CA TYR A 118 -3.36 6.57 4.98
C TYR A 118 -2.74 5.81 6.16
N GLU A 119 -2.13 4.65 5.92
CA GLU A 119 -1.33 3.91 6.90
C GLU A 119 -0.08 4.71 7.31
N LYS A 120 0.66 5.29 6.34
CA LYS A 120 1.81 6.18 6.60
C LYS A 120 1.41 7.41 7.42
N LEU A 121 0.25 8.00 7.11
CA LEU A 121 -0.33 9.11 7.88
C LEU A 121 -0.89 8.70 9.26
N LYS A 122 -0.74 7.44 9.69
CA LYS A 122 -1.29 6.87 10.93
C LYS A 122 -2.82 6.99 11.04
N LYS A 123 -3.52 7.20 9.91
CA LYS A 123 -4.98 7.29 9.79
C LYS A 123 -5.57 5.90 9.55
N TYR A 124 -5.32 4.96 10.47
CA TYR A 124 -5.60 3.52 10.29
C TYR A 124 -7.04 3.19 9.94
N LYS A 125 -8.03 3.91 10.52
CA LYS A 125 -9.46 3.70 10.18
C LYS A 125 -9.74 3.99 8.71
N LYS A 126 -9.13 5.05 8.15
CA LYS A 126 -9.25 5.39 6.72
C LYS A 126 -8.53 4.37 5.86
N ALA A 127 -7.32 3.95 6.25
CA ALA A 127 -6.59 2.89 5.56
C ALA A 127 -7.43 1.61 5.44
N LEU A 128 -8.03 1.14 6.54
CA LEU A 128 -8.93 -0.03 6.53
C LEU A 128 -10.18 0.15 5.65
N CYS A 129 -10.68 1.37 5.47
CA CYS A 129 -11.77 1.64 4.52
C CYS A 129 -11.32 1.40 3.08
N PHE A 130 -10.12 1.85 2.71
CA PHE A 130 -9.56 1.61 1.38
C PHE A 130 -9.17 0.15 1.15
N ILE A 131 -8.68 -0.58 2.16
CA ILE A 131 -8.53 -2.04 2.08
C ILE A 131 -9.84 -2.74 1.74
N LYS A 132 -10.96 -2.33 2.36
CA LYS A 132 -12.27 -2.90 2.04
C LYS A 132 -12.67 -2.63 0.59
N LYS A 133 -12.38 -1.43 0.08
CA LYS A 133 -12.60 -1.10 -1.34
C LYS A 133 -11.68 -1.93 -2.25
N ALA A 134 -10.38 -2.02 -1.96
CA ALA A 134 -9.45 -2.84 -2.74
C ALA A 134 -9.95 -4.29 -2.87
N LYS A 135 -10.45 -4.86 -1.76
CA LYS A 135 -11.01 -6.21 -1.74
C LYS A 135 -12.18 -6.40 -2.73
N THR A 136 -13.06 -5.41 -2.92
CA THR A 136 -14.20 -5.55 -3.85
C THR A 136 -13.78 -5.52 -5.32
N TYR A 137 -12.58 -5.04 -5.62
CA TYR A 137 -12.03 -4.98 -6.98
C TYR A 137 -10.99 -6.08 -7.24
N THR A 138 -10.81 -7.02 -6.32
CA THR A 138 -9.84 -8.11 -6.44
C THR A 138 -10.51 -9.37 -6.96
N PHE A 139 -9.97 -9.93 -8.04
CA PHE A 139 -10.54 -11.09 -8.73
C PHE A 139 -9.58 -12.29 -8.82
N ASN A 140 -8.42 -12.22 -8.17
CA ASN A 140 -7.46 -13.31 -8.11
C ASN A 140 -7.02 -13.60 -6.67
N THR A 141 -6.72 -14.87 -6.40
CA THR A 141 -6.34 -15.35 -5.05
C THR A 141 -5.03 -14.72 -4.54
N PRO A 142 -3.94 -14.66 -5.33
CA PRO A 142 -2.67 -14.11 -4.82
C PRO A 142 -2.81 -12.67 -4.32
N PHE A 143 -3.53 -11.81 -5.06
CA PHE A 143 -3.72 -10.43 -4.63
C PHE A 143 -4.68 -10.31 -3.44
N MET A 144 -5.68 -11.21 -3.32
CA MET A 144 -6.54 -11.26 -2.14
C MET A 144 -5.72 -11.54 -0.86
N GLU A 145 -4.76 -12.46 -0.92
CA GLU A 145 -3.87 -12.77 0.20
C GLU A 145 -3.08 -11.53 0.65
N ILE A 146 -2.50 -10.80 -0.32
CA ILE A 146 -1.82 -9.52 -0.06
C ILE A 146 -2.74 -8.55 0.69
N ILE A 147 -3.99 -8.36 0.22
CA ILE A 147 -4.95 -7.47 0.88
C ILE A 147 -5.28 -7.93 2.30
N THR A 148 -5.44 -9.25 2.51
CA THR A 148 -5.73 -9.79 3.84
C THR A 148 -4.59 -9.56 4.83
N GLU A 149 -3.34 -9.76 4.41
CA GLU A 149 -2.16 -9.51 5.25
C GLU A 149 -1.96 -8.02 5.53
N GLN A 150 -2.17 -7.15 4.54
CA GLN A 150 -2.13 -5.70 4.76
C GLN A 150 -3.20 -5.26 5.79
N LYS A 151 -4.41 -5.82 5.69
CA LYS A 151 -5.49 -5.55 6.66
C LYS A 151 -5.07 -5.93 8.09
N LYS A 152 -4.43 -7.09 8.26
CA LYS A 152 -3.93 -7.58 9.54
C LYS A 152 -2.86 -6.65 10.09
N ARG A 153 -1.84 -6.34 9.28
CA ARG A 153 -0.78 -5.38 9.63
C ARG A 153 -1.32 -4.02 10.10
N ILE A 154 -2.29 -3.45 9.38
CA ILE A 154 -2.88 -2.15 9.76
C ILE A 154 -3.61 -2.25 11.11
N LYS A 155 -4.35 -3.33 11.36
CA LYS A 155 -5.04 -3.55 12.64
C LYS A 155 -4.05 -3.69 13.79
N ASP A 156 -2.94 -4.38 13.58
CA ASP A 156 -1.92 -4.60 14.60
C ASP A 156 -1.24 -3.28 15.02
N LYS A 157 -1.13 -2.31 14.10
CA LYS A 157 -0.63 -0.96 14.37
C LYS A 157 -1.63 -0.05 15.10
N MET A 158 -2.90 -0.43 15.23
CA MET A 158 -3.91 0.40 15.89
C MET A 158 -3.71 0.38 17.42
N PRO A 159 -3.92 1.51 18.12
CA PRO A 159 -3.85 1.54 19.57
C PRO A 159 -4.90 0.60 20.16
N LYS A 160 -4.45 -0.35 20.99
CA LYS A 160 -5.36 -1.23 21.74
C LYS A 160 -6.26 -0.36 22.60
N LYS A 161 -7.58 -0.51 22.47
CA LYS A 161 -8.54 0.16 23.36
C LYS A 161 -8.18 -0.25 24.80
N LYS A 162 -7.82 0.72 25.65
CA LYS A 162 -7.76 0.49 27.09
C LYS A 162 -9.12 -0.03 27.51
N VAL A 163 -9.18 -1.27 27.97
CA VAL A 163 -10.38 -1.83 28.61
C VAL A 163 -10.64 -0.93 29.81
N LYS A 164 -11.69 -0.11 29.77
CA LYS A 164 -12.19 0.53 30.98
C LYS A 164 -12.58 -0.62 31.90
N LYS A 165 -11.78 -0.90 32.94
CA LYS A 165 -12.20 -1.77 34.05
C LYS A 165 -13.56 -1.22 34.50
N LYS A 166 -14.63 -1.98 34.28
CA LYS A 166 -15.90 -1.72 34.94
C LYS A 166 -15.57 -1.68 36.44
N LYS A 167 -15.71 -0.52 37.08
CA LYS A 167 -15.72 -0.47 38.55
C LYS A 167 -16.88 -1.38 38.95
N ALA A 168 -16.56 -2.48 39.63
CA ALA A 168 -17.56 -3.26 40.34
C ALA A 168 -18.07 -2.37 41.47
N SER A 169 -19.18 -1.67 41.23
CA SER A 169 -19.97 -1.05 42.28
C SER A 169 -20.99 -2.09 42.76
N GLU A 170 -20.99 -2.29 44.08
CA GLU A 170 -22.10 -2.77 44.90
C GLU A 170 -22.42 -4.28 44.90
N ALA A 171 -21.72 -4.99 45.80
CA ALA A 171 -22.33 -6.03 46.63
C ALA A 171 -21.48 -6.20 47.92
N LYS A 172 -21.43 -5.14 48.74
CA LYS A 172 -20.92 -5.20 50.12
C LYS A 172 -21.97 -4.57 51.04
N LYS A 173 -23.09 -5.27 51.21
CA LYS A 173 -24.11 -5.01 52.24
C LYS A 173 -25.00 -6.26 52.39
N THR A 174 -24.41 -7.36 52.85
CA THR A 174 -25.12 -8.53 53.43
C THR A 174 -24.16 -9.36 54.27
N THR A 175 -23.39 -8.68 55.10
CA THR A 175 -22.78 -9.25 56.32
C THR A 175 -23.13 -8.25 57.39
N ASP A 176 -24.33 -8.42 57.96
CA ASP A 176 -24.78 -7.90 59.29
C ASP A 176 -26.28 -8.17 59.52
N LYS A 177 -26.83 -9.28 58.99
CA LYS A 177 -28.16 -9.79 59.38
C LYS A 177 -28.25 -11.33 59.49
N VAL A 178 -27.12 -12.02 59.71
CA VAL A 178 -27.12 -13.49 59.94
C VAL A 178 -26.61 -13.87 61.35
N VAL A 179 -26.26 -12.91 62.19
CA VAL A 179 -25.84 -13.19 63.58
C VAL A 179 -27.00 -13.05 64.60
N GLU A 180 -28.14 -12.50 64.22
CA GLU A 180 -29.27 -12.27 65.17
C GLU A 180 -30.52 -13.14 64.95
N ALA A 181 -30.49 -14.12 64.04
CA ALA A 181 -31.64 -15.01 63.81
C ALA A 181 -31.35 -16.50 64.03
N LYS A 182 -30.31 -16.84 64.81
CA LYS A 182 -30.00 -18.22 65.19
C LYS A 182 -29.92 -18.50 66.70
N ASN A 183 -30.26 -17.54 67.56
CA ASN A 183 -30.28 -17.74 69.01
C ASN A 183 -31.69 -17.73 69.65
N GLU A 184 -32.78 -17.78 68.87
CA GLU A 184 -34.16 -17.90 69.40
C GLU A 184 -34.87 -19.20 68.98
N ALA A 185 -34.12 -20.27 68.70
CA ALA A 185 -34.70 -21.61 68.48
C ALA A 185 -34.12 -22.68 69.45
N GLN A 186 -33.57 -22.23 70.57
CA GLN A 186 -33.23 -23.08 71.72
C GLN A 186 -33.70 -22.37 72.99
N LEU A 187 -35.01 -22.40 73.24
CA LEU A 187 -35.69 -22.28 74.54
C LEU A 187 -37.19 -22.16 74.25
N ASP A 188 -37.80 -23.31 73.97
CA ASP A 188 -39.12 -23.77 74.44
C ASP A 188 -39.55 -25.03 73.68
#